data_AF-A0A6A6B6X3-F1
#
_entry.id   AF-A0A6A6B6X3-F1
#
_cell.length_a   1.000
_cell.length_b   1.000
_cell.length_c   1.000
_cell.angle_alpha   90.00
_cell.angle_beta   90.00
_cell.angle_gamma   90.00
#
_symmetry.space_group_name_H-M   'P 1'
#
loop_
_entity.id
_entity.type
_entity.pdbx_description
1 polymer ?
#
loop_
_entity_poly.entity_id
_entity_poly.type
_entity_poly.pdbx_seq_one_letter_code
_entity_poly.pdbx_strand_id
1 'polypeptide(L)'
;ILETLTKSVEKNVPTALRPKVFVQSHLWGDLSSPLATTNAGRFRRVLAADCLWMPHEHHNLAKSMFHFLSPDPIARVFVFAGFHTGRANMAPFFKIAQSMEFMRWMLMEGYETRRSRGMAEGKTTTRGRSGSLLHG
;
A
#
# COMPACT_ATOMS: atom_id res chain seq x y z
N ILE A 1 -12.74 11.40 12.77
CA ILE A 1 -11.54 10.69 12.22
C ILE A 1 -10.37 10.76 13.18
N LEU A 2 -9.80 11.95 13.48
CA LEU A 2 -8.63 12.05 14.38
C LEU A 2 -8.86 11.45 15.78
N GLU A 3 -10.01 11.71 16.40
CA GLU A 3 -10.36 11.14 17.70
C GLU A 3 -10.34 9.60 17.69
N THR A 4 -10.85 8.99 16.62
CA THR A 4 -10.84 7.53 16.43
C THR A 4 -9.41 6.99 16.34
N LEU A 5 -8.52 7.69 15.64
CA LEU A 5 -7.11 7.32 15.54
C LEU A 5 -6.40 7.46 16.89
N THR A 6 -6.67 8.53 17.64
CA THR A 6 -6.12 8.72 18.99
C THR A 6 -6.53 7.60 19.93
N LYS A 7 -7.82 7.25 19.96
CA LYS A 7 -8.33 6.11 20.75
C LYS A 7 -7.69 4.78 20.35
N SER A 8 -7.42 4.57 19.05
CA SER A 8 -6.73 3.38 18.57
C SER A 8 -5.29 3.31 19.07
N VAL A 9 -4.57 4.44 19.08
CA VAL A 9 -3.21 4.53 19.64
C VAL A 9 -3.24 4.22 21.14
N GLU A 10 -4.16 4.82 21.90
CA GLU A 10 -4.30 4.58 23.33
C GLU A 10 -4.58 3.11 23.64
N LYS A 11 -5.43 2.45 22.84
CA LYS A 11 -5.79 1.05 23.03
C LYS A 11 -4.67 0.09 22.68
N ASN A 12 -3.95 0.34 21.58
CA ASN A 12 -3.07 -0.66 20.96
C ASN A 12 -1.57 -0.40 21.15
N VAL A 13 -1.15 0.82 21.52
CA VAL A 13 0.26 1.15 21.73
C VAL A 13 0.63 0.97 23.21
N PRO A 14 1.71 0.23 23.53
CA PRO A 14 2.20 0.09 24.89
C PRO A 14 2.47 1.46 25.54
N THR A 15 2.13 1.62 26.82
CA THR A 15 2.25 2.90 27.55
C THR A 15 3.63 3.54 27.42
N ALA A 16 4.70 2.74 27.45
CA ALA A 16 6.08 3.22 27.32
C ALA A 16 6.40 3.85 25.95
N LEU A 17 5.64 3.53 24.89
CA LEU A 17 5.84 4.05 23.54
C LEU A 17 4.89 5.19 23.18
N ARG A 18 3.78 5.37 23.89
CA ARG A 18 2.77 6.41 23.59
C ARG A 18 3.33 7.83 23.48
N PRO A 19 4.28 8.29 24.34
CA PRO A 19 4.86 9.63 24.20
C PRO A 19 5.64 9.86 22.89
N LYS A 20 5.92 8.80 22.12
CA LYS A 20 6.63 8.84 20.85
C LYS A 20 5.69 8.73 19.64
N VAL A 21 4.38 8.61 19.85
CA VAL A 21 3.37 8.45 18.80
C VAL A 21 2.44 9.65 18.80
N PHE A 22 2.30 10.30 17.65
CA PHE A 22 1.48 11.49 17.48
C PHE A 22 0.47 11.29 16.36
N VAL A 23 -0.76 11.75 16.57
CA VAL A 23 -1.84 11.74 15.57
C VAL A 23 -2.08 13.17 15.13
N GLN A 24 -1.90 13.46 13.85
CA GLN A 24 -2.07 14.80 13.29
C GLN A 24 -2.75 14.70 11.92
N SER A 25 -3.58 15.69 11.58
CA SER A 25 -4.15 15.83 10.24
C SER A 25 -3.12 16.42 9.29
N HIS A 26 -3.10 15.91 8.06
CA HIS A 26 -2.29 16.45 6.97
C HIS A 26 -3.08 16.39 5.68
N LEU A 27 -3.17 17.51 4.96
CA LEU A 27 -3.69 17.54 3.61
C LEU A 27 -2.56 17.21 2.64
N TRP A 28 -2.77 16.26 1.73
CA TRP A 28 -1.73 15.93 0.76
C TRP A 28 -1.40 17.13 -0.14
N GLY A 29 -0.11 17.37 -0.37
CA GLY A 29 0.37 18.51 -1.15
C GLY A 29 0.47 19.83 -0.38
N ASP A 30 -0.09 19.94 0.83
CA ASP A 30 0.12 21.11 1.69
C ASP A 30 1.50 21.04 2.34
N LEU A 31 2.40 21.96 1.95
CA LEU A 31 3.77 22.02 2.47
C LEU A 31 4.01 23.22 3.39
N SER A 32 2.99 24.06 3.62
CA SER A 32 3.10 25.30 4.38
C SER A 32 2.51 25.23 5.79
N SER A 33 1.72 24.20 6.08
CA SER A 33 1.22 23.99 7.45
C SER A 33 2.35 23.89 8.49
N PRO A 34 2.06 24.21 9.78
CA PRO A 34 3.04 24.02 10.86
C PRO A 34 3.57 22.60 10.95
N LEU A 35 2.72 21.59 10.71
CA LEU A 35 3.12 20.18 10.65
C LEU A 35 4.13 19.94 9.52
N ALA A 36 3.82 20.43 8.32
CA ALA A 36 4.64 20.24 7.14
C ALA A 36 6.02 20.88 7.30
N THR A 37 6.05 22.14 7.72
CA THR A 37 7.29 22.90 7.89
C THR A 37 8.17 22.35 9.02
N THR A 38 7.58 21.97 10.17
CA THR A 38 8.32 21.44 11.32
C THR A 38 8.93 20.05 11.07
N ASN A 39 8.40 19.30 10.10
CA ASN A 39 8.83 17.91 9.86
C ASN A 39 9.40 17.67 8.45
N ALA A 40 9.72 18.73 7.71
CA ALA A 40 10.41 18.62 6.43
C ALA A 40 11.71 17.82 6.59
N GLY A 41 11.92 16.81 5.76
CA GLY A 41 13.11 15.97 5.78
C GLY A 41 13.34 15.16 7.07
N ARG A 42 12.32 14.98 7.92
CA ARG A 42 12.50 14.41 9.26
C ARG A 42 12.36 12.89 9.31
N PHE A 43 11.59 12.29 8.40
CA PHE A 43 11.21 10.89 8.50
C PHE A 43 12.08 10.01 7.62
N ARG A 44 12.76 9.05 8.24
CA ARG A 44 13.53 8.01 7.52
C ARG A 44 12.62 6.95 6.88
N ARG A 45 11.36 6.88 7.29
CA ARG A 45 10.34 5.94 6.83
C ARG A 45 9.03 6.70 6.67
N VAL A 46 8.51 6.79 5.44
CA VAL A 46 7.12 7.22 5.20
C VAL A 46 6.33 6.01 4.71
N LEU A 47 5.15 5.78 5.26
CA LEU A 47 4.32 4.63 4.93
C LEU A 47 2.99 5.12 4.38
N ALA A 48 2.51 4.52 3.30
CA ALA A 48 1.15 4.70 2.81
C ALA A 48 0.54 3.35 2.47
N ALA A 49 -0.64 3.08 3.00
CA ALA A 49 -1.38 1.86 2.74
C ALA A 49 -2.72 2.23 2.06
N ASP A 50 -3.02 1.59 0.94
CA ASP A 50 -4.23 1.76 0.14
C ASP A 50 -4.57 3.23 -0.17
N CYS A 51 -3.56 4.02 -0.56
CA CYS A 51 -3.71 5.45 -0.89
C CYS A 51 -3.77 5.76 -2.40
N LEU A 52 -3.61 4.76 -3.28
CA LEU A 52 -3.46 4.95 -4.73
C LEU A 52 -4.77 4.86 -5.54
N TRP A 53 -5.92 4.95 -4.86
CA TRP A 53 -7.24 4.83 -5.49
C TRP A 53 -7.77 6.15 -6.06
N MET A 54 -7.13 7.29 -5.76
CA MET A 54 -7.48 8.63 -6.27
C MET A 54 -6.40 9.17 -7.21
N PRO A 55 -6.47 8.89 -8.53
CA PRO A 55 -5.46 9.34 -9.48
C PRO A 55 -5.15 10.83 -9.48
N HIS A 56 -6.15 11.68 -9.24
CA HIS A 56 -6.00 13.13 -9.18
C HIS A 56 -5.14 13.61 -8.00
N GLU A 57 -5.08 12.82 -6.92
CA GLU A 57 -4.29 13.15 -5.72
C GLU A 57 -2.86 12.59 -5.74
N HIS A 58 -2.50 11.76 -6.74
CA HIS A 58 -1.20 11.10 -6.77
C HIS A 58 -0.01 12.06 -6.70
N HIS A 59 -0.13 13.21 -7.36
CA HIS A 59 0.92 14.22 -7.35
C HIS A 59 1.05 14.89 -5.98
N ASN A 60 -0.06 15.19 -5.33
CA ASN A 60 -0.08 15.77 -3.98
C ASN A 60 0.44 14.78 -2.94
N LEU A 61 0.06 13.50 -3.06
CA LEU A 61 0.57 12.42 -2.22
C LEU A 61 2.09 12.27 -2.36
N ALA A 62 2.59 12.20 -3.60
CA ALA A 62 4.02 12.08 -3.88
C ALA A 62 4.82 13.29 -3.35
N LYS A 63 4.30 14.51 -3.54
CA LYS A 63 4.88 15.74 -2.97
C LYS A 63 5.02 15.67 -1.46
N SER A 64 3.95 15.27 -0.75
CA SER A 64 4.01 15.11 0.71
C SER A 64 5.05 14.07 1.13
N MET A 65 5.06 12.90 0.46
CA MET A 65 6.02 11.84 0.78
C MET A 65 7.45 12.32 0.64
N PHE A 66 7.76 13.01 -0.47
CA PHE A 66 9.10 13.54 -0.72
C PHE A 66 9.48 14.63 0.29
N HIS A 67 8.58 15.56 0.57
CA HIS A 67 8.80 16.66 1.53
C HIS A 67 9.16 16.15 2.93
N PHE A 68 8.48 15.09 3.38
CA PHE A 68 8.69 14.50 4.69
C PHE A 68 9.88 13.54 4.77
N LEU A 69 10.35 13.02 3.63
CA LEU A 69 11.42 12.03 3.58
C LEU A 69 12.77 12.65 3.88
N SER A 70 13.50 12.06 4.82
CA SER A 70 14.87 12.46 5.14
C SER A 70 15.82 12.30 3.95
N PRO A 71 16.80 13.19 3.77
CA PRO A 71 17.84 13.04 2.75
C PRO A 71 18.84 11.90 3.03
N ASP A 72 18.70 11.21 4.17
CA ASP A 72 19.53 10.07 4.55
C ASP A 72 19.51 8.97 3.45
N PRO A 73 20.67 8.43 3.02
CA PRO A 73 20.75 7.35 2.05
C PRO A 73 20.02 6.05 2.41
N ILE A 74 19.64 5.84 3.68
CA ILE A 74 18.83 4.69 4.09
C ILE A 74 17.34 5.04 4.22
N ALA A 75 16.93 6.29 3.99
CA ALA A 75 15.54 6.71 4.03
C ALA A 75 14.74 6.06 2.89
N ARG A 76 13.53 5.59 3.20
CA ARG A 76 12.69 4.85 2.26
C ARG A 76 11.24 5.21 2.48
N VAL A 77 10.45 5.00 1.44
CA VAL A 77 9.01 5.09 1.54
C VAL A 77 8.41 3.80 1.01
N PHE A 78 7.41 3.34 1.75
CA PHE A 78 6.75 2.07 1.49
C PHE A 78 5.32 2.38 1.13
N VAL A 79 4.94 1.98 -0.08
CA VAL A 79 3.57 2.11 -0.56
C VAL A 79 3.02 0.70 -0.69
N PHE A 80 1.94 0.43 0.03
CA PHE A 80 1.21 -0.82 -0.01
C PHE A 80 -0.11 -0.53 -0.72
N ALA A 81 -0.36 -1.18 -1.84
CA ALA A 81 -1.60 -1.02 -2.59
C ALA A 81 -2.12 -2.39 -3.02
N GLY A 82 -3.36 -2.70 -2.62
CA GLY A 82 -3.99 -3.97 -2.96
C GLY A 82 -4.48 -4.04 -4.42
N PHE A 83 -4.64 -5.25 -4.95
CA PHE A 83 -5.18 -5.47 -6.30
C PHE A 83 -6.58 -4.87 -6.51
N HIS A 84 -7.35 -4.68 -5.43
CA HIS A 84 -8.68 -4.07 -5.48
C HIS A 84 -8.64 -2.58 -5.90
N THR A 85 -7.49 -1.90 -5.77
CA THR A 85 -7.29 -0.55 -6.31
C THR A 85 -7.23 -0.53 -7.84
N GLY A 86 -6.89 -1.65 -8.48
CA GLY A 86 -6.76 -1.78 -9.93
C GLY A 86 -5.44 -1.21 -10.47
N ARG A 87 -4.75 -1.95 -11.33
CA ARG A 87 -3.44 -1.55 -11.89
C ARG A 87 -3.50 -0.23 -12.67
N ALA A 88 -4.61 0.03 -13.35
CA ALA A 88 -4.82 1.26 -14.11
C ALA A 88 -4.78 2.51 -13.23
N ASN A 89 -5.33 2.44 -12.01
CA ASN A 89 -5.27 3.54 -11.06
C ASN A 89 -3.86 3.70 -10.51
N MET A 90 -3.14 2.62 -10.22
CA MET A 90 -1.78 2.73 -9.65
C MET A 90 -0.73 3.22 -10.66
N ALA A 91 -0.88 2.92 -11.95
CA ALA A 91 0.13 3.17 -12.98
C ALA A 91 0.61 4.65 -13.06
N PRO A 92 -0.26 5.67 -13.02
CA PRO A 92 0.15 7.07 -13.01
C PRO A 92 1.03 7.47 -11.83
N PHE A 93 0.79 6.90 -10.63
CA PHE A 93 1.60 7.22 -9.46
C PHE A 93 3.07 6.83 -9.68
N PHE A 94 3.34 5.69 -10.31
CA PHE A 94 4.71 5.25 -10.60
C PHE A 94 5.44 6.17 -11.58
N LYS A 95 4.73 6.71 -12.58
CA LYS A 95 5.31 7.69 -13.51
C LYS A 95 5.69 8.98 -12.78
N ILE A 96 4.84 9.43 -11.86
CA ILE A 96 5.13 10.59 -11.01
C ILE A 96 6.34 10.32 -10.12
N ALA A 97 6.36 9.19 -9.40
CA ALA A 97 7.47 8.80 -8.54
C ALA A 97 8.82 8.68 -9.29
N GLN A 98 8.81 8.23 -10.54
CA GLN A 98 9.98 8.20 -11.43
C GLN A 98 10.50 9.60 -11.73
N SER A 99 9.61 10.55 -12.04
CA SER A 99 9.98 11.93 -12.34
C SER A 99 10.53 12.72 -11.15
N MET A 100 10.22 12.29 -9.92
CA MET A 100 10.60 13.00 -8.68
C MET A 100 11.91 12.48 -8.04
N GLU A 101 12.72 11.69 -8.77
CA GLU A 101 13.96 11.01 -8.29
C GLU A 101 13.80 10.13 -7.04
N PHE A 102 12.58 9.95 -6.58
CA PHE A 102 12.24 9.26 -5.35
C PHE A 102 12.13 7.73 -5.54
N MET A 103 12.06 7.24 -6.77
CA MET A 103 12.00 5.79 -7.06
C MET A 103 13.11 4.99 -6.38
N ARG A 104 14.31 5.57 -6.22
CA ARG A 104 15.43 4.92 -5.50
C ARG A 104 15.05 4.52 -4.08
N TRP A 105 14.10 5.24 -3.49
CA TRP A 105 13.69 5.11 -2.10
C TRP A 105 12.38 4.34 -1.92
N MET A 106 11.71 3.96 -3.01
CA MET A 106 10.40 3.31 -2.95
C MET A 106 10.52 1.79 -3.00
N LEU A 107 9.99 1.10 -1.99
CA LEU A 107 9.83 -0.35 -1.99
C LEU A 107 8.35 -0.70 -2.05
N MET A 108 8.00 -1.59 -2.98
CA MET A 108 6.64 -2.11 -3.16
C MET A 108 6.64 -3.59 -2.78
N GLU A 109 5.87 -3.94 -1.75
CA GLU A 109 5.53 -5.34 -1.47
C GLU A 109 4.12 -5.58 -2.02
N GLY A 110 4.06 -6.22 -3.19
CA GLY A 110 2.80 -6.70 -3.76
C GLY A 110 2.42 -8.03 -3.13
N TYR A 111 1.30 -8.08 -2.41
CA TYR A 111 0.82 -9.32 -1.82
C TYR A 111 0.23 -10.23 -2.91
N GLU A 112 1.08 -11.06 -3.53
CA GLU A 112 0.62 -12.21 -4.31
C GLU A 112 0.29 -13.37 -3.37
N THR A 113 -0.95 -13.43 -2.87
CA THR A 113 -1.51 -14.68 -2.36
C THR A 113 -2.82 -14.99 -3.06
N ARG A 114 -2.72 -15.81 -4.12
CA ARG A 114 -3.26 -17.19 -4.20
C ARG A 114 -3.66 -17.51 -5.64
N ARG A 115 -2.71 -17.98 -6.46
CA ARG A 115 -3.04 -18.76 -7.66
C ARG A 115 -1.93 -19.73 -8.07
N SER A 116 -1.55 -20.66 -7.18
CA SER A 116 -0.75 -21.83 -7.58
C SER A 116 -0.62 -22.83 -6.43
N ARG A 117 -1.69 -23.57 -6.11
CA ARG A 117 -1.65 -24.92 -5.51
C ARG A 117 -3.08 -25.44 -5.42
N GLY A 118 -3.42 -26.40 -6.29
CA GLY A 118 -4.67 -27.16 -6.20
C GLY A 118 -5.52 -27.20 -7.47
N MET A 119 -4.94 -27.34 -8.67
CA MET A 119 -5.68 -27.92 -9.81
C MET A 119 -4.71 -28.52 -10.82
N ALA A 120 -3.84 -29.40 -10.35
CA ALA A 120 -3.01 -30.27 -11.19
C ALA A 120 -2.68 -31.52 -10.39
N GLU A 121 -3.70 -32.32 -10.07
CA GLU A 121 -3.51 -33.71 -9.64
C GLU A 121 -4.81 -34.47 -9.94
N GLY A 122 -4.67 -35.50 -10.77
CA GLY A 122 -5.77 -36.24 -11.35
C GLY A 122 -6.57 -37.04 -10.34
N LYS A 123 -7.84 -37.27 -10.67
CA LYS A 123 -8.55 -38.48 -10.28
C LYS A 123 -8.90 -39.25 -11.54
N THR A 124 -7.97 -40.10 -11.96
CA THR A 124 -8.34 -41.33 -12.66
C THR A 124 -8.75 -42.32 -11.58
N THR A 125 -10.03 -42.68 -11.50
CA THR A 125 -10.40 -44.06 -11.16
C THR A 125 -11.81 -44.41 -11.63
N THR A 126 -11.91 -45.68 -11.97
CA THR A 126 -12.86 -46.45 -12.77
C THR A 126 -14.22 -46.73 -12.13
N ARG A 127 -15.25 -46.90 -12.98
CA ARG A 127 -16.39 -47.86 -12.94
C ARG A 127 -17.35 -47.44 -14.08
N GLY A 128 -17.88 -48.26 -14.98
CA GLY A 128 -17.88 -49.69 -15.27
C GLY A 128 -18.81 -49.87 -16.48
N ARG A 129 -18.49 -50.83 -17.36
CA ARG A 129 -19.26 -51.20 -18.57
C ARG A 129 -20.69 -51.66 -18.26
N SER A 130 -21.65 -51.21 -19.08
CA SER A 130 -22.72 -52.00 -19.73
C SER A 130 -23.40 -51.03 -20.73
N GLY A 131 -23.66 -51.29 -22.01
CA GLY A 131 -24.00 -52.51 -22.72
C GLY A 131 -25.26 -52.20 -23.55
N SER A 132 -25.08 -51.95 -24.86
CA SER A 132 -26.02 -52.05 -26.00
C SER A 132 -27.46 -51.51 -25.92
N LEU A 133 -27.92 -50.77 -26.94
CA LEU A 133 -28.68 -51.31 -28.09
C LEU A 133 -29.19 -50.19 -29.01
N LEU A 134 -29.19 -50.55 -30.30
CA LEU A 134 -29.80 -49.87 -31.44
C LEU A 134 -31.33 -49.76 -31.28
N HIS A 135 -31.94 -48.75 -31.92
CA HIS A 135 -33.15 -48.77 -32.78
C HIS A 135 -33.89 -47.43 -32.75
N GLY A 136 -34.31 -46.95 -33.92
CA GLY A 136 -35.30 -45.88 -34.11
C GLY A 136 -34.88 -44.86 -35.14
#